data_AF-A0A8J5EX69-F1
#
_entry.id   AF-A0A8J5EX69-F1
#
_cell.length_a   1.000
_cell.length_b   1.000
_cell.length_c   1.000
_cell.angle_alpha   90.00
_cell.angle_beta   90.00
_cell.angle_gamma   90.00
#
_symmetry.space_group_name_H-M   'P 1'
#
loop_
_entity.id
_entity.type
_entity.pdbx_description
1 polymer ?
#
loop_
_entity_poly.entity_id
_entity_poly.type
_entity_poly.pdbx_seq_one_letter_code
_entity_poly.pdbx_strand_id
1 'polypeptide(L)'
;MTDKVTTILSIEDMLPAITQGAIGIACRSNDDKMASRMMIKWRVANYIASMNHDDTWLAVACKRALLETLDGSCRTPIASYAHRDVDGYCVLQCLVASPDGKRVLETSRRGLYALDNMVAMGKDAGKGYFQKLALVSSIGNLPHLEEQFRHEIIAFDSSLYRVFLTFVSLCDVTLIFYFV
;
A
#
# COMPACT_ATOMS: atom_id res chain seq x y z
N MET A 1 19.35 -17.52 -6.91
CA MET A 1 19.39 -16.76 -8.17
C MET A 1 19.91 -15.33 -7.98
N THR A 2 20.48 -14.99 -6.82
CA THR A 2 21.15 -13.68 -6.61
C THR A 2 22.34 -13.49 -7.55
N ASP A 3 22.91 -14.58 -8.07
CA ASP A 3 23.91 -14.63 -9.14
C ASP A 3 23.46 -13.99 -10.47
N LYS A 4 22.17 -13.70 -10.64
CA LYS A 4 21.61 -13.00 -11.81
C LYS A 4 21.47 -11.49 -11.61
N VAL A 5 21.63 -10.98 -10.39
CA VAL A 5 21.48 -9.55 -10.09
C VAL A 5 22.71 -8.81 -10.59
N THR A 6 22.54 -7.93 -11.57
CA THR A 6 23.63 -7.08 -12.09
C THR A 6 23.91 -5.90 -11.18
N THR A 7 22.87 -5.28 -10.64
CA THR A 7 22.95 -4.23 -9.64
C THR A 7 21.69 -4.18 -8.78
N ILE A 8 21.81 -3.65 -7.57
CA ILE A 8 20.68 -3.31 -6.71
C ILE A 8 20.47 -1.81 -6.85
N LEU A 9 19.26 -1.41 -7.24
CA LEU A 9 18.89 0.00 -7.37
C LEU A 9 18.59 0.60 -5.99
N SER A 10 19.01 1.84 -5.78
CA SER A 10 18.70 2.59 -4.57
C SER A 10 17.22 2.98 -4.53
N ILE A 11 16.73 3.39 -3.35
CA ILE A 11 15.35 3.85 -3.17
C ILE A 11 15.12 5.16 -3.93
N GLU A 12 16.17 5.97 -4.06
CA GLU A 12 16.21 7.22 -4.81
C GLU A 12 16.15 6.97 -6.32
N ASP A 13 16.80 5.92 -6.81
CA ASP A 13 16.77 5.56 -8.24
C ASP A 13 15.47 4.88 -8.65
N MET A 14 14.93 3.99 -7.80
CA MET A 14 13.72 3.25 -8.10
C MET A 14 12.90 2.97 -6.85
N LEU A 15 11.92 3.85 -6.60
CA LEU A 15 10.99 3.65 -5.51
C LEU A 15 10.19 2.35 -5.71
N PRO A 16 10.11 1.46 -4.70
CA PRO A 16 9.52 0.15 -4.86
C PRO A 16 8.00 0.20 -5.02
N ALA A 17 7.45 -0.87 -5.61
CA ALA A 17 6.02 -1.06 -5.66
C ALA A 17 5.42 -1.13 -4.25
N ILE A 18 4.15 -0.76 -4.13
CA ILE A 18 3.43 -0.84 -2.85
C ILE A 18 3.50 -2.27 -2.32
N THR A 19 4.04 -2.42 -1.11
CA THR A 19 4.25 -3.71 -0.40
C THR A 19 5.26 -4.67 -1.04
N GLN A 20 6.13 -4.22 -1.94
CA GLN A 20 7.21 -5.05 -2.47
C GLN A 20 8.08 -5.65 -1.35
N GLY A 21 8.48 -6.91 -1.53
CA GLY A 21 9.27 -7.67 -0.55
C GLY A 21 8.47 -8.23 0.61
N ALA A 22 7.17 -7.89 0.73
CA ALA A 22 6.31 -8.39 1.79
C ALA A 22 5.53 -9.65 1.37
N ILE A 23 5.60 -10.73 2.16
CA ILE A 23 4.70 -11.88 2.02
C ILE A 23 3.52 -11.70 2.97
N GLY A 24 2.30 -11.66 2.43
CA GLY A 24 1.06 -11.63 3.22
C GLY A 24 0.43 -13.02 3.36
N ILE A 25 0.16 -13.46 4.59
CA ILE A 25 -0.61 -14.68 4.85
C ILE A 25 -2.01 -14.27 5.32
N ALA A 26 -3.03 -14.84 4.69
CA ALA A 26 -4.43 -14.62 4.98
C ALA A 26 -5.10 -15.90 5.50
N CYS A 27 -5.97 -15.78 6.49
CA CYS A 27 -6.84 -16.87 6.93
C CYS A 27 -8.31 -16.46 6.91
N ARG A 28 -9.20 -17.45 6.82
CA ARG A 28 -10.64 -17.21 6.95
C ARG A 28 -10.97 -16.65 8.33
N SER A 29 -11.93 -15.76 8.32
CA SER A 29 -12.25 -14.97 9.48
C SER A 29 -13.48 -15.46 10.25
N ASN A 30 -14.48 -15.91 9.49
CA ASN A 30 -15.74 -16.44 9.96
C ASN A 30 -15.90 -17.89 9.51
N ASP A 31 -16.04 -18.82 10.45
CA ASP A 31 -16.43 -20.22 10.20
C ASP A 31 -17.40 -20.64 11.31
N ASP A 32 -18.66 -20.20 11.18
CA ASP A 32 -19.74 -20.32 12.18
C ASP A 32 -20.18 -21.77 12.50
N LYS A 33 -19.50 -22.80 11.98
CA LYS A 33 -19.70 -24.21 12.38
C LYS A 33 -18.87 -24.55 13.64
N MET A 34 -19.02 -23.71 14.67
CA MET A 34 -17.92 -23.14 15.49
C MET A 34 -17.27 -24.01 16.59
N ALA A 35 -17.84 -25.12 17.11
CA ALA A 35 -17.23 -25.76 18.29
C ALA A 35 -15.98 -26.62 18.01
N SER A 36 -16.03 -27.52 17.00
CA SER A 36 -14.91 -28.42 16.67
C SER A 36 -13.83 -27.74 15.81
N ARG A 37 -14.17 -26.65 15.11
CA ARG A 37 -13.22 -25.85 14.31
C ARG A 37 -12.58 -24.71 15.08
N MET A 38 -13.11 -24.29 16.24
CA MET A 38 -12.45 -23.30 17.09
C MET A 38 -11.02 -23.72 17.44
N MET A 39 -10.80 -24.99 17.78
CA MET A 39 -9.44 -25.47 18.08
C MET A 39 -8.49 -25.34 16.87
N ILE A 40 -8.97 -25.58 15.65
CA ILE A 40 -8.18 -25.41 14.42
C ILE A 40 -7.95 -23.92 14.14
N LYS A 41 -8.98 -23.06 14.31
CA LYS A 41 -8.88 -21.60 14.13
C LYS A 41 -7.86 -20.99 15.08
N TRP A 42 -7.95 -21.29 16.38
CA TRP A 42 -7.00 -20.80 17.38
C TRP A 42 -5.57 -21.25 17.06
N ARG A 43 -5.39 -22.50 16.61
CA ARG A 43 -4.07 -22.99 16.21
C ARG A 43 -3.55 -22.25 14.98
N VAL A 44 -4.35 -22.11 13.93
CA VAL A 44 -3.96 -21.38 12.71
C VAL A 44 -3.65 -19.92 13.04
N ALA A 45 -4.51 -19.23 13.78
CA ALA A 45 -4.28 -17.85 14.20
C ALA A 45 -3.00 -17.71 15.03
N ASN A 46 -2.76 -18.62 15.99
CA ASN A 46 -1.51 -18.62 16.77
C ASN A 46 -0.28 -18.92 15.90
N TYR A 47 -0.35 -19.86 14.96
CA TYR A 47 0.77 -20.13 14.06
C TYR A 47 1.07 -18.91 13.18
N ILE A 48 0.06 -18.29 12.57
CA ILE A 48 0.27 -17.11 11.73
C ILE A 48 0.77 -15.93 12.60
N ALA A 49 0.18 -15.70 13.78
CA ALA A 49 0.62 -14.65 14.71
C ALA A 49 2.08 -14.85 15.15
N SER A 50 2.50 -16.09 15.45
CA SER A 50 3.87 -16.40 15.87
C SER A 50 4.93 -16.08 14.82
N MET A 51 4.50 -16.00 13.57
CA MET A 51 5.40 -15.68 12.49
C MET A 51 5.43 -14.13 12.30
N ASN A 52 4.41 -13.33 12.69
CA ASN A 52 4.29 -11.93 12.27
C ASN A 52 5.55 -11.08 12.52
N HIS A 53 5.88 -10.19 11.58
CA HIS A 53 6.90 -9.17 11.79
C HIS A 53 6.24 -7.80 11.90
N ASP A 54 6.19 -7.24 13.12
CA ASP A 54 5.41 -6.04 13.45
C ASP A 54 5.83 -4.82 12.62
N ASP A 55 7.13 -4.58 12.45
CA ASP A 55 7.64 -3.45 11.66
C ASP A 55 7.23 -3.56 10.18
N THR A 56 7.26 -4.77 9.60
CA THR A 56 6.78 -4.98 8.23
C THR A 56 5.28 -4.78 8.13
N TRP A 57 4.53 -5.29 9.10
CA TRP A 57 3.08 -5.14 9.14
C TRP A 57 2.67 -3.66 9.20
N LEU A 58 3.30 -2.87 10.07
CA LEU A 58 3.07 -1.42 10.19
C LEU A 58 3.41 -0.69 8.88
N ALA A 59 4.58 -0.95 8.30
CA ALA A 59 4.99 -0.34 7.03
C ALA A 59 4.03 -0.71 5.89
N VAL A 60 3.54 -1.95 5.84
CA VAL A 60 2.56 -2.38 4.86
C VAL A 60 1.21 -1.71 5.08
N ALA A 61 0.72 -1.62 6.32
CA ALA A 61 -0.55 -0.95 6.63
C ALA A 61 -0.54 0.51 6.16
N CYS A 62 0.57 1.23 6.41
CA CYS A 62 0.80 2.59 5.90
C CYS A 62 0.64 2.67 4.37
N LYS A 63 1.40 1.83 3.65
CA LYS A 63 1.44 1.84 2.18
C LYS A 63 0.12 1.38 1.56
N ARG A 64 -0.59 0.43 2.18
CA ARG A 64 -1.92 0.00 1.72
C ARG A 64 -2.97 1.09 1.88
N ALA A 65 -2.94 1.83 2.98
CA ALA A 65 -3.85 2.96 3.19
C ALA A 65 -3.65 4.08 2.15
N LEU A 66 -2.40 4.31 1.73
CA LEU A 66 -2.08 5.16 0.58
C LEU A 66 -2.70 4.62 -0.71
N LEU A 67 -2.45 3.34 -1.04
CA LEU A 67 -2.95 2.72 -2.27
C LEU A 67 -4.48 2.77 -2.35
N GLU A 68 -5.16 2.43 -1.25
CA GLU A 68 -6.62 2.46 -1.15
C GLU A 68 -7.16 3.88 -1.36
N THR A 69 -6.50 4.90 -0.81
CA THR A 69 -6.90 6.30 -0.99
C THR A 69 -6.78 6.75 -2.44
N LEU A 70 -5.83 6.19 -3.18
CA LEU A 70 -5.62 6.49 -4.60
C LEU A 70 -6.44 5.59 -5.52
N ASP A 71 -7.22 4.64 -4.99
CA ASP A 71 -7.89 3.58 -5.76
C ASP A 71 -6.91 2.82 -6.67
N GLY A 72 -5.69 2.61 -6.17
CA GLY A 72 -4.58 2.05 -6.92
C GLY A 72 -4.57 0.53 -7.00
N SER A 73 -3.80 0.01 -7.96
CA SER A 73 -3.67 -1.41 -8.25
C SER A 73 -2.24 -1.81 -8.63
N CYS A 74 -1.99 -3.10 -8.90
CA CYS A 74 -0.70 -3.53 -9.46
C CYS A 74 -0.41 -3.01 -10.88
N ARG A 75 -1.40 -2.37 -11.53
CA ARG A 75 -1.29 -1.81 -12.88
C ARG A 75 -1.21 -0.29 -12.87
N THR A 76 -1.42 0.35 -11.73
CA THR A 76 -1.28 1.80 -11.62
C THR A 76 0.18 2.16 -11.36
N PRO A 77 0.72 3.22 -11.98
CA PRO A 77 2.10 3.69 -11.82
C PRO A 77 2.30 4.39 -10.46
N ILE A 78 2.14 3.65 -9.37
CA ILE A 78 2.22 4.12 -7.98
C ILE A 78 3.31 3.34 -7.26
N ALA A 79 4.23 4.06 -6.61
CA ALA A 79 5.30 3.47 -5.81
C ALA A 79 5.33 4.08 -4.40
N SER A 80 5.79 3.31 -3.42
CA SER A 80 5.91 3.78 -2.05
C SER A 80 6.86 2.95 -1.19
N TYR A 81 7.62 3.64 -0.36
CA TYR A 81 8.50 3.09 0.66
C TYR A 81 8.20 3.69 2.02
N ALA A 82 8.10 2.85 3.05
CA ALA A 82 7.88 3.27 4.43
C ALA A 82 8.90 2.56 5.32
N HIS A 83 9.66 3.31 6.10
CA HIS A 83 10.70 2.76 6.98
C HIS A 83 10.79 3.54 8.29
N ARG A 84 11.45 2.95 9.29
CA ARG A 84 11.76 3.58 10.57
C ARG A 84 13.07 4.35 10.42
N ASP A 85 13.08 5.64 10.72
CA ASP A 85 14.31 6.44 10.74
C ASP A 85 15.09 6.25 12.06
N VAL A 86 16.25 6.90 12.14
CA VAL A 86 17.17 6.82 13.29
C VAL A 86 16.56 7.34 14.60
N ASP A 87 15.57 8.22 14.52
CA ASP A 87 14.86 8.78 15.67
C ASP A 87 13.63 7.94 16.06
N GLY A 88 13.37 6.85 15.34
CA GLY A 88 12.26 5.94 15.58
C GLY A 88 10.94 6.38 14.94
N TYR A 89 10.92 7.39 14.08
CA TYR A 89 9.73 7.84 13.34
C TYR A 89 9.54 7.06 12.05
N CYS A 90 8.29 6.96 11.58
CA CYS A 90 8.00 6.48 10.24
C CYS A 90 8.29 7.59 9.23
N VAL A 91 9.09 7.26 8.21
CA VAL A 91 9.25 8.06 6.99
C VAL A 91 8.56 7.32 5.85
N LEU A 92 7.53 7.94 5.29
CA LEU A 92 6.81 7.48 4.11
C LEU A 92 7.24 8.33 2.91
N GLN A 93 7.75 7.68 1.87
CA GLN A 93 7.96 8.25 0.54
C GLN A 93 6.97 7.57 -0.43
N CYS A 94 6.41 8.35 -1.34
CA CYS A 94 5.58 7.83 -2.41
C CYS A 94 5.67 8.70 -3.65
N LEU A 95 5.34 8.09 -4.78
CA LEU A 95 5.19 8.79 -6.05
C LEU A 95 4.05 8.21 -6.88
N VAL A 96 3.51 9.04 -7.76
CA VAL A 96 2.58 8.68 -8.83
C VAL A 96 3.14 9.23 -10.14
N ALA A 97 3.29 8.39 -11.14
CA ALA A 97 3.79 8.78 -12.45
C ALA A 97 2.70 8.72 -13.53
N SER A 98 2.89 9.41 -14.66
CA SER A 98 2.11 9.15 -15.87
C SER A 98 2.56 7.82 -16.50
N PRO A 99 1.70 7.11 -17.26
CA PRO A 99 2.07 5.86 -17.93
C PRO A 99 3.26 5.99 -18.89
N ASP A 100 3.46 7.18 -19.47
CA ASP A 100 4.60 7.50 -20.34
C ASP A 100 5.86 7.96 -19.58
N GLY A 101 5.80 8.03 -18.24
CA GLY A 101 6.90 8.41 -17.36
C GLY A 101 7.30 9.89 -17.42
N LYS A 102 6.65 10.73 -18.23
CA LYS A 102 7.04 12.14 -18.40
C LYS A 102 6.65 13.03 -17.23
N ARG A 103 5.70 12.60 -16.42
CA ARG A 103 5.23 13.33 -15.25
C ARG A 103 5.36 12.44 -14.03
N VAL A 104 5.95 12.98 -12.98
CA VAL A 104 6.07 12.31 -11.69
C VAL A 104 5.66 13.31 -10.62
N LEU A 105 4.74 12.90 -9.77
CA LEU A 105 4.37 13.59 -8.56
C LEU A 105 4.92 12.80 -7.40
N GLU A 106 5.64 13.45 -6.49
CA GLU A 106 6.19 12.82 -5.30
C GLU A 106 5.61 13.47 -4.05
N THR A 107 5.38 12.67 -3.01
CA THR A 107 5.06 13.21 -1.68
C THR A 107 5.74 12.37 -0.60
N SER A 108 6.06 13.03 0.52
CA SER A 108 6.58 12.36 1.70
C SER A 108 5.83 12.77 2.95
N ARG A 109 5.85 11.91 3.97
CA ARG A 109 5.34 12.17 5.31
C ARG A 109 6.30 11.62 6.34
N ARG A 110 6.34 12.26 7.50
CA ARG A 110 7.04 11.77 8.69
C ARG A 110 6.09 11.84 9.88
N GLY A 111 6.08 10.81 10.71
CA GLY A 111 5.21 10.76 11.89
C GLY A 111 5.53 9.59 12.80
N LEU A 112 4.75 9.44 13.87
CA LEU A 112 4.98 8.39 14.86
C LEU A 112 4.92 7.01 14.21
N TYR A 113 5.84 6.13 14.61
CA TYR A 113 5.87 4.74 14.15
C TYR A 113 4.89 3.89 14.96
N ALA A 114 3.60 4.17 14.75
CA ALA A 114 2.47 3.51 15.38
C ALA A 114 1.36 3.33 14.35
N LEU A 115 0.58 2.25 14.48
CA LEU A 115 -0.40 1.83 13.46
C LEU A 115 -1.33 2.97 13.02
N ASP A 116 -2.02 3.61 13.96
CA ASP A 116 -3.02 4.63 13.64
C ASP A 116 -2.40 5.84 12.94
N ASN A 117 -1.21 6.27 13.41
CA ASN A 117 -0.46 7.37 12.81
C ASN A 117 -0.01 7.00 11.39
N MET A 118 0.53 5.80 11.20
CA MET A 118 1.03 5.35 9.91
C MET A 118 -0.10 5.14 8.89
N VAL A 119 -1.24 4.60 9.30
CA VAL A 119 -2.44 4.50 8.45
C VAL A 119 -2.96 5.89 8.08
N ALA A 120 -3.05 6.82 9.05
CA ALA A 120 -3.46 8.19 8.80
C ALA A 120 -2.50 8.92 7.83
N MET A 121 -1.19 8.73 8.00
CA MET A 121 -0.17 9.27 7.10
C MET A 121 -0.32 8.73 5.67
N GLY A 122 -0.59 7.44 5.49
CA GLY A 122 -0.83 6.85 4.17
C GLY A 122 -2.03 7.51 3.48
N LYS A 123 -3.14 7.66 4.21
CA LYS A 123 -4.34 8.34 3.70
C LYS A 123 -4.08 9.81 3.36
N ASP A 124 -3.34 10.51 4.22
CA ASP A 124 -3.01 11.92 4.00
C ASP A 124 -2.09 12.12 2.80
N ALA A 125 -1.09 11.26 2.62
CA ALA A 125 -0.22 11.26 1.44
C ALA A 125 -1.04 11.06 0.15
N GLY A 126 -1.99 10.12 0.15
CA GLY A 126 -2.93 9.89 -0.96
C GLY A 126 -3.75 11.14 -1.30
N LYS A 127 -4.33 11.79 -0.29
CA LYS A 127 -5.08 13.05 -0.46
C LYS A 127 -4.21 14.19 -1.00
N GLY A 128 -2.94 14.24 -0.60
CA GLY A 128 -1.97 15.23 -1.07
C GLY A 128 -1.77 15.20 -2.59
N TYR A 129 -1.93 14.05 -3.26
CA TYR A 129 -1.88 13.97 -4.71
C TYR A 129 -3.04 14.69 -5.38
N PHE A 130 -4.27 14.50 -4.90
CA PHE A 130 -5.43 15.20 -5.44
C PHE A 130 -5.30 16.71 -5.29
N GLN A 131 -4.74 17.17 -4.16
CA GLN A 131 -4.46 18.60 -3.94
C GLN A 131 -3.39 19.14 -4.90
N LYS A 132 -2.29 18.40 -5.11
CA LYS A 132 -1.26 18.78 -6.08
C LYS A 132 -1.79 18.81 -7.51
N LEU A 133 -2.62 17.83 -7.89
CA LEU A 133 -3.26 17.79 -9.20
C LEU A 133 -4.19 19.00 -9.42
N ALA A 134 -5.01 19.36 -8.42
CA ALA A 134 -5.88 20.54 -8.47
C ALA A 134 -5.09 21.87 -8.56
N LEU A 135 -3.93 21.95 -7.90
CA LEU A 135 -3.04 23.10 -8.02
C LEU A 135 -2.41 23.20 -9.42
N VAL A 136 -2.00 22.08 -10.01
CA VAL A 136 -1.42 22.06 -11.37
C VAL A 136 -2.48 22.41 -12.43
N SER A 137 -3.72 21.91 -12.28
CA SER A 137 -4.81 22.22 -13.21
C SER A 137 -5.22 23.69 -13.16
N SER A 138 -5.23 24.31 -11.97
CA SER A 138 -5.57 25.73 -11.79
C SER A 138 -4.49 26.70 -12.28
N ILE A 139 -3.21 26.34 -12.19
CA ILE A 139 -2.10 27.18 -12.68
C ILE A 139 -1.93 27.05 -14.21
N GLY A 140 -2.24 25.88 -14.78
CA GLY A 140 -1.91 25.54 -16.17
C GLY A 140 -3.02 25.71 -17.22
N ASN A 141 -4.25 26.08 -16.84
CA ASN A 141 -5.41 26.06 -17.75
C ASN A 141 -5.56 24.70 -18.47
N LEU A 142 -5.35 23.60 -17.74
CA LEU A 142 -5.39 22.22 -18.24
C LEU A 142 -6.41 21.39 -17.45
N PRO A 143 -7.72 21.66 -17.60
CA PRO A 143 -8.78 20.93 -16.89
C PRO A 143 -8.78 19.42 -17.19
N HIS A 144 -8.29 19.02 -18.37
CA HIS A 144 -8.18 17.62 -18.78
C HIS A 144 -7.15 16.81 -17.98
N LEU A 145 -6.23 17.45 -17.24
CA LEU A 145 -5.20 16.74 -16.48
C LEU A 145 -5.76 16.00 -15.26
N GLU A 146 -6.71 16.60 -14.53
CA GLU A 146 -7.37 15.92 -13.41
C GLU A 146 -8.16 14.72 -13.89
N GLU A 147 -8.86 14.86 -15.03
CA GLU A 147 -9.67 13.80 -15.63
C GLU A 147 -8.80 12.69 -16.21
N GLN A 148 -7.67 13.03 -16.85
CA GLN A 148 -6.73 12.06 -17.41
C GLN A 148 -5.95 11.31 -16.34
N PHE A 149 -5.46 11.98 -15.28
CA PHE A 149 -4.84 11.26 -14.15
C PHE A 149 -5.88 10.45 -13.36
N ARG A 150 -7.10 10.97 -13.14
CA ARG A 150 -8.18 10.19 -12.51
C ARG A 150 -8.57 9.00 -13.36
N HIS A 151 -8.79 9.15 -14.66
CA HIS A 151 -9.10 8.02 -15.54
C HIS A 151 -7.91 7.07 -15.69
N GLU A 152 -6.66 7.52 -15.77
CA GLU A 152 -5.52 6.60 -15.92
C GLU A 152 -5.20 5.84 -14.61
N ILE A 153 -5.51 6.43 -13.44
CA ILE A 153 -5.42 5.74 -12.15
C ILE A 153 -6.66 4.84 -11.91
N ILE A 154 -7.87 5.30 -12.23
CA ILE A 154 -9.16 4.66 -11.87
C ILE A 154 -9.72 3.77 -12.99
N ALA A 155 -9.43 4.02 -14.28
CA ALA A 155 -10.07 3.33 -15.42
C ALA A 155 -9.52 1.93 -15.72
N PHE A 156 -8.74 1.33 -14.81
CA PHE A 156 -8.32 -0.07 -14.95
C PHE A 156 -9.26 -1.02 -14.18
N ASP A 157 -10.47 -1.17 -14.71
CA ASP A 157 -11.55 -2.13 -14.36
C ASP A 157 -11.71 -2.50 -12.87
N SER A 158 -12.53 -1.69 -12.18
CA SER A 158 -12.95 -1.85 -10.79
C SER A 158 -13.86 -3.06 -10.51
N SER A 159 -14.33 -3.79 -11.54
CA SER A 159 -15.29 -4.89 -11.37
C SER A 159 -14.64 -6.19 -10.86
N LEU A 160 -13.36 -6.43 -11.18
CA LEU A 160 -12.57 -7.54 -10.63
C LEU A 160 -11.93 -7.21 -9.27
N TYR A 161 -11.64 -5.93 -9.01
CA TYR A 161 -10.98 -5.46 -7.77
C TYR A 161 -11.91 -5.43 -6.55
N ARG A 162 -13.21 -5.20 -6.78
CA ARG A 162 -14.19 -5.30 -5.71
C ARG A 162 -14.15 -6.69 -5.09
N VAL A 163 -13.84 -7.76 -5.83
CA VAL A 163 -13.71 -9.10 -5.25
C VAL A 163 -12.49 -9.21 -4.31
N PHE A 164 -11.34 -8.59 -4.62
CA PHE A 164 -10.11 -8.75 -3.82
C PHE A 164 -10.06 -7.85 -2.57
N LEU A 165 -10.50 -6.58 -2.68
CA LEU A 165 -10.60 -5.67 -1.53
C LEU A 165 -11.82 -5.98 -0.64
N THR A 166 -12.94 -6.41 -1.24
CA THR A 166 -14.08 -6.92 -0.46
C THR A 166 -13.75 -8.28 0.16
N PHE A 167 -12.87 -9.11 -0.40
CA PHE A 167 -12.40 -10.32 0.29
C PHE A 167 -11.60 -10.03 1.56
N VAL A 168 -10.94 -8.87 1.65
CA VAL A 168 -10.20 -8.45 2.85
C VAL A 168 -11.09 -7.67 3.84
N SER A 169 -12.19 -7.05 3.36
CA SER A 169 -13.10 -6.25 4.18
C SER A 169 -14.42 -6.96 4.59
N LEU A 170 -14.92 -7.94 3.83
CA LEU A 170 -16.12 -8.75 4.17
C LEU A 170 -15.77 -10.12 4.75
N CYS A 171 -14.55 -10.60 4.55
CA CYS A 171 -13.96 -11.62 5.40
C CYS A 171 -12.95 -10.87 6.28
N ASP A 172 -13.19 -10.75 7.58
CA ASP A 172 -12.27 -10.35 8.67
C ASP A 172 -10.86 -11.02 8.58
N VAL A 173 -10.15 -10.89 7.46
CA VAL A 173 -8.89 -11.58 7.14
C VAL A 173 -7.77 -10.89 7.90
N THR A 174 -7.16 -11.60 8.85
CA THR A 174 -5.88 -11.18 9.42
C THR A 174 -4.81 -11.34 8.33
N LEU A 175 -4.32 -10.24 7.76
CA LEU A 175 -3.12 -10.20 6.93
C LEU A 175 -1.90 -9.97 7.81
N ILE A 176 -0.98 -10.91 7.76
CA ILE A 176 0.29 -10.89 8.50
C ILE A 176 1.42 -10.85 7.48
N PHE A 177 2.34 -9.88 7.63
CA PHE A 177 3.36 -9.56 6.63
C PHE A 177 4.78 -9.93 7.09
N TYR A 178 5.59 -10.47 6.16
CA TYR A 178 7.02 -10.79 6.33
C TYR A 178 7.86 -10.06 5.31
N PHE A 179 9.03 -9.57 5.70
CA PHE A 179 10.06 -9.22 4.74
C PHE A 179 10.86 -10.49 4.39
N VAL A 180 11.12 -10.74 3.10
CA VAL A 180 12.16 -11.68 2.64
C VAL A 180 13.33 -10.88 2.12
#